data_AF-B2J545-F1
#
_entry.id   AF-B2J545-F1
#
_cell.length_a   1.000
_cell.length_b   1.000
_cell.length_c   1.000
_cell.angle_alpha   90.00
_cell.angle_beta   90.00
_cell.angle_gamma   90.00
#
_symmetry.space_group_name_H-M   'P 1'
#
loop_
_entity.id
_entity.type
_entity.pdbx_description
1 polymer ?
#
loop_
_entity_poly.entity_id
_entity_poly.type
_entity_poly.pdbx_seq_one_letter_code
_entity_poly.pdbx_strand_id
1 'polypeptide(L)' 'MNNVTDLVYLIQDVLELPIAEQDINTPFDQLGGWDSLGLLRLITSIEIRTGKKVSVLSMLQARNIKDIYESIQ' A
#
# COMPACT_ATOMS: atom_id res chain seq x y z
N MET A 1 11.70 -4.47 -1.86
CA MET A 1 10.90 -3.85 -0.80
C MET A 1 11.23 -4.63 0.45
N ASN A 2 11.97 -4.00 1.36
CA ASN A 2 12.74 -4.70 2.39
C ASN A 2 12.14 -4.53 3.79
N ASN A 3 11.29 -3.52 3.98
CA ASN A 3 10.55 -3.24 5.21
C ASN A 3 9.25 -2.50 4.89
N VAL A 4 8.38 -2.35 5.90
CA VAL A 4 7.10 -1.63 5.77
C VAL A 4 7.30 -0.12 5.53
N THR A 5 8.39 0.47 6.00
CA THR A 5 8.73 1.88 5.74
C THR A 5 8.97 2.15 4.24
N ASP A 6 9.60 1.22 3.51
CA ASP A 6 9.75 1.32 2.06
C ASP A 6 8.39 1.39 1.34
N LEU A 7 7.37 0.71 1.89
CA LEU A 7 6.01 0.74 1.36
C LEU A 7 5.33 2.07 1.68
N VAL A 8 5.53 2.60 2.89
CA VAL A 8 5.02 3.95 3.26
C VAL A 8 5.56 5.01 2.31
N TYR A 9 6.86 5.02 2.01
CA TYR A 9 7.43 5.96 1.04
C TYR A 9 6.87 5.78 -0.36
N LEU A 10 6.65 4.54 -0.81
CA LEU A 10 6.02 4.28 -2.11
C LEU A 10 4.59 4.83 -2.16
N ILE A 11 3.82 4.67 -1.08
CA ILE A 11 2.46 5.18 -0.98
C ILE A 11 2.44 6.71 -1.03
N GLN A 12 3.34 7.38 -0.31
CA GLN A 12 3.47 8.85 -0.38
C GLN A 12 3.78 9.32 -1.80
N ASP A 13 4.69 8.65 -2.50
CA ASP A 13 5.12 9.02 -3.87
C ASP A 13 4.02 8.76 -4.91
N VAL A 14 3.32 7.62 -4.80
CA VAL A 14 2.34 7.17 -5.81
C VAL A 14 0.96 7.79 -5.61
N LEU A 15 0.56 8.00 -4.35
CA LEU A 15 -0.79 8.47 -4.01
C LEU A 15 -0.82 9.93 -3.56
N GLU A 16 0.34 10.56 -3.40
CA GLU A 16 0.46 11.94 -2.89
C GLU A 16 -0.28 12.15 -1.56
N LEU A 17 -0.39 11.08 -0.76
CA LEU A 17 -1.08 11.09 0.53
C LEU A 17 -0.11 11.40 1.67
N PRO A 18 -0.52 12.21 2.67
CA PRO A 18 0.30 12.55 3.83
C PRO A 18 0.32 11.41 4.86
N ILE A 19 0.69 10.21 4.43
CA ILE A 19 0.75 9.01 5.26
C ILE A 19 2.09 8.94 5.97
N ALA A 20 2.13 8.56 7.25
CA ALA A 20 3.36 8.37 8.01
C ALA A 20 3.45 6.96 8.63
N GLU A 21 4.58 6.62 9.25
CA GLU A 21 4.77 5.31 9.89
C GLU A 21 3.75 5.04 11.00
N GLN A 22 3.27 6.08 11.67
CA GLN A 22 2.21 5.96 12.68
C GLN A 22 0.88 5.45 12.09
N ASP A 23 0.68 5.61 10.78
CA ASP A 23 -0.55 5.22 10.08
C ASP A 23 -0.53 3.78 9.59
N ILE A 24 0.56 3.03 9.85
CA ILE A 24 0.74 1.67 9.34
C ILE A 24 -0.44 0.74 9.71
N ASN A 25 -0.97 0.92 10.92
CA ASN A 25 -2.11 0.14 11.43
C ASN A 25 -3.45 0.89 11.33
N THR A 26 -3.45 2.11 10.78
CA THR A 26 -4.66 2.91 10.62
C THR A 26 -5.53 2.28 9.52
N PRO A 27 -6.82 2.01 9.80
CA PRO A 27 -7.75 1.54 8.79
C PRO A 27 -7.82 2.50 7.59
N PHE A 28 -7.87 1.96 6.38
CA PHE A 28 -7.90 2.77 5.15
C PHE A 28 -9.10 3.72 5.05
N ASP A 29 -10.24 3.37 5.65
CA ASP A 29 -11.42 4.23 5.73
C ASP A 29 -11.24 5.45 6.66
N GLN A 30 -10.18 5.45 7.47
CA GLN A 30 -9.75 6.57 8.31
C GLN A 30 -8.59 7.36 7.71
N LEU A 31 -7.98 6.87 6.62
CA LEU A 31 -6.96 7.61 5.87
C LEU A 31 -7.62 8.54 4.87
N GLY A 32 -7.58 9.84 5.18
CA GLY A 32 -8.07 10.88 4.27
C GLY A 32 -7.39 10.79 2.90
N GLY A 33 -8.20 10.67 1.84
CA GLY A 33 -7.72 10.59 0.45
C GLY A 33 -7.44 9.17 -0.06
N TRP A 34 -7.61 8.13 0.76
CA TRP A 34 -7.53 6.75 0.27
C TRP A 34 -8.75 6.38 -0.58
N ASP A 35 -8.52 5.78 -1.76
CA ASP A 35 -9.57 5.28 -2.64
C ASP A 35 -9.15 3.97 -3.34
N SER A 36 -10.13 3.28 -3.95
CA SER A 36 -9.88 2.00 -4.64
C SER A 36 -8.98 2.15 -5.87
N LEU A 37 -8.92 3.33 -6.50
CA LEU A 37 -8.02 3.60 -7.62
C LEU A 37 -6.56 3.74 -7.13
N GLY A 38 -6.36 4.23 -5.92
CA GLY A 38 -5.08 4.31 -5.24
C GLY A 38 -4.54 2.93 -4.95
N LEU A 39 -5.39 2.00 -4.51
CA LEU A 39 -5.00 0.60 -4.36
C LEU A 39 -4.50 -0.01 -5.69
N LEU A 40 -5.21 0.21 -6.80
CA LEU A 40 -4.78 -0.31 -8.11
C LEU A 40 -3.46 0.31 -8.58
N ARG A 41 -3.30 1.64 -8.41
CA ARG A 41 -2.03 2.33 -8.70
C ARG A 41 -0.89 1.77 -7.87
N LEU A 42 -1.12 1.56 -6.58
CA LEU A 42 -0.14 0.97 -5.67
C LEU A 42 0.26 -0.45 -6.10
N ILE A 43 -0.71 -1.29 -6.46
CA ILE A 43 -0.45 -2.64 -6.99
C ILE A 43 0.49 -2.56 -8.19
N THR A 44 0.17 -1.77 -9.20
CA THR A 44 0.99 -1.61 -10.40
C THR A 44 2.40 -1.12 -10.06
N SER A 45 2.53 -0.13 -9.16
CA SER A 45 3.83 0.40 -8.74
C SER A 45 4.68 -0.65 -7.99
N ILE A 46 4.06 -1.48 -7.14
CA ILE A 46 4.74 -2.58 -6.45
C ILE A 46 5.24 -3.62 -7.47
N GLU A 47 4.41 -4.02 -8.43
CA GLU A 47 4.79 -4.99 -9.46
C GLU A 47 5.96 -4.47 -10.30
N ILE A 48 5.92 -3.20 -10.72
CA ILE A 48 7.00 -2.55 -11.48
C ILE A 48 8.31 -2.53 -10.66
N ARG A 49 8.24 -2.13 -9.39
CA ARG A 49 9.43 -1.96 -8.54
C ARG A 49 10.06 -3.29 -8.11
N THR A 50 9.24 -4.33 -7.95
CA THR A 50 9.71 -5.63 -7.43
C THR A 50 9.88 -6.68 -8.52
N GLY A 51 9.29 -6.49 -9.70
CA GLY A 51 9.21 -7.50 -10.77
C GLY A 51 8.33 -8.70 -10.42
N LYS A 52 7.62 -8.67 -9.29
CA LYS A 52 6.74 -9.76 -8.81
C LYS A 52 5.29 -9.40 -9.09
N LYS A 53 4.46 -10.39 -9.44
CA LYS A 53 3.01 -10.21 -9.52
C LYS A 53 2.39 -10.10 -8.14
N VAL A 54 1.38 -9.26 -8.02
CA VAL A 54 0.61 -9.05 -6.80
C VAL A 54 -0.82 -9.52 -6.99
N SER A 55 -1.32 -10.29 -6.02
CA SER A 55 -2.72 -10.74 -6.02
C SER A 55 -3.65 -9.58 -5.68
N VAL A 56 -4.43 -9.12 -6.67
CA VAL A 56 -5.47 -8.11 -6.46
C VAL A 56 -6.48 -8.56 -5.40
N LEU A 57 -6.85 -9.85 -5.38
CA LEU A 57 -7.79 -10.39 -4.40
C LEU A 57 -7.25 -10.36 -2.97
N SER A 58 -5.95 -10.55 -2.79
CA SER A 58 -5.31 -10.43 -1.46
C SER A 58 -5.26 -8.96 -1.03
N MET A 59 -4.93 -8.07 -1.96
CA MET A 59 -4.89 -6.63 -1.71
C MET A 59 -6.25 -6.03 -1.35
N LEU A 60 -7.34 -6.50 -1.97
CA LEU A 60 -8.70 -6.06 -1.62
C LEU A 60 -9.15 -6.48 -0.22
N GLN A 61 -8.48 -7.45 0.40
CA GLN A 61 -8.76 -7.88 1.78
C GLN A 61 -7.95 -7.10 2.82
N ALA A 62 -6.90 -6.38 2.39
CA ALA A 62 -6.08 -5.56 3.26
C ALA A 62 -6.90 -4.38 3.82
N ARG A 63 -6.78 -4.15 5.13
CA ARG A 63 -7.52 -3.07 5.83
C ARG A 63 -6.63 -1.89 6.19
N ASN A 64 -5.32 -2.08 6.16
CA ASN A 64 -4.31 -1.10 6.52
C ASN A 64 -3.00 -1.42 5.77
N ILE A 65 -1.99 -0.54 5.90
CA ILE A 65 -0.71 -0.65 5.19
C ILE A 65 0.06 -1.91 5.60
N LYS A 66 -0.05 -2.33 6.87
CA LYS A 66 0.59 -3.55 7.36
C LYS A 66 0.06 -4.78 6.62
N ASP A 67 -1.26 -4.92 6.46
CA ASP A 67 -1.87 -6.04 5.74
C ASP A 67 -1.39 -6.10 4.27
N ILE A 68 -1.21 -4.95 3.62
CA ILE A 68 -0.63 -4.85 2.27
C ILE A 68 0.80 -5.40 2.28
N TYR A 69 1.62 -4.96 3.23
CA TYR A 69 3.01 -5.41 3.34
C TYR A 69 3.12 -6.92 3.56
N GLU A 70 2.27 -7.49 4.40
CA GLU A 70 2.20 -8.94 4.65
C GLU A 70 1.73 -9.71 3.41
N SER A 71 0.85 -9.12 2.58
CA SER A 71 0.31 -9.75 1.36
C SER A 71 1.30 -9.84 0.19
N ILE A 72 2.44 -9.16 0.25
CA ILE A 72 3.44 -9.06 -0.83
C ILE A 72 4.83 -9.60 -0.46
N GLN A 73 4.99 -10.14 0.75
CA GLN A 73 6.15 -10.97 1.10
C GLN A 73 6.10 -12.29 0.33
#